data_AF-A0A966D312-F1
#
_entry.id   AF-A0A966D312-F1
#
_cell.length_a   1.000
_cell.length_b   1.000
_cell.length_c   1.000
_cell.angle_alpha   90.00
_cell.angle_beta   90.00
_cell.angle_gamma   90.00
#
_symmetry.space_group_name_H-M   'P 1'
#
loop_
_entity.id
_entity.type
_entity.pdbx_description
1 polymer ?
#
loop_
_entity_poly.entity_id
_entity_poly.type
_entity_poly.pdbx_seq_one_letter_code
_entity_poly.pdbx_strand_id
1 'polypeptide(L)' 'MASNQKIRIRLKAFDHHILDESAERIVDTAQRTGASISGPIPLPTEKEIVTILRAPHKYKDAREQFE' A
#
# COMPACT_ATOMS: atom_id res chain seq x y z
N MET A 1 -1.71 34.03 12.36
CA MET A 1 -0.96 33.31 11.31
C MET A 1 -1.73 32.04 11.01
N ALA A 2 -2.32 31.93 9.82
CA ALA A 2 -3.20 30.80 9.48
C ALA A 2 -2.45 29.48 9.68
N SER A 3 -3.06 28.55 10.41
CA SER A 3 -2.54 27.20 10.62
C SER A 3 -2.27 26.58 9.25
N ASN A 4 -1.01 26.24 8.99
CA ASN A 4 -0.58 25.67 7.72
C ASN A 4 -1.15 24.24 7.61
N GLN A 5 -2.39 24.13 7.10
CA GLN A 5 -3.10 22.86 6.99
C GLN A 5 -2.39 21.97 5.97
N LYS A 6 -1.59 21.02 6.46
CA LYS A 6 -0.93 20.00 5.65
C LYS A 6 -1.74 18.71 5.70
N ILE A 7 -2.28 18.30 4.56
CA ILE A 7 -2.95 17.01 4.38
C ILE A 7 -1.87 15.96 4.05
N ARG A 8 -1.90 14.81 4.73
CA ARG A 8 -1.03 13.66 4.44
C ARG A 8 -1.90 12.46 4.09
N ILE A 9 -1.70 11.90 2.90
CA ILE A 9 -2.45 10.76 2.39
C ILE A 9 -1.53 9.54 2.42
N ARG A 10 -1.98 8.43 3.02
CA ARG A 10 -1.31 7.13 2.94
C ARG A 10 -2.17 6.21 2.11
N LEU A 11 -1.63 5.74 0.99
CA LEU A 11 -2.29 4.74 0.15
C LEU A 11 -1.73 3.36 0.52
N LYS A 12 -2.62 2.37 0.67
CA LYS A 12 -2.28 0.95 0.86
C LYS A 12 -3.15 0.13 -0.08
N ALA A 13 -2.53 -0.75 -0.85
CA ALA A 13 -3.22 -1.70 -1.71
C ALA A 13 -2.37 -2.97 -1.82
N PHE A 14 -3.01 -4.10 -2.12
CA PHE A 14 -2.31 -5.36 -2.41
C PHE A 14 -1.77 -5.39 -3.85
N ASP A 15 -2.49 -4.79 -4.79
CA ASP A 15 -2.06 -4.64 -6.18
C ASP A 15 -1.40 -3.28 -6.40
N HIS A 16 -0.17 -3.32 -6.88
CA HIS A 16 0.62 -2.14 -7.25
C HIS A 16 0.03 -1.38 -8.43
N HIS A 17 -0.59 -2.04 -9.41
CA HIS A 17 -1.12 -1.35 -10.60
C HIS A 17 -2.21 -0.34 -10.24
N ILE A 18 -3.14 -0.75 -9.38
CA ILE A 18 -4.24 0.10 -8.91
C ILE A 18 -3.70 1.23 -8.02
N LEU A 19 -2.66 0.95 -7.23
CA LEU A 19 -2.03 1.92 -6.35
C LEU A 19 -1.38 3.06 -7.16
N ASP A 20 -0.62 2.70 -8.19
CA ASP A 20 0.08 3.64 -9.04
C ASP A 20 -0.90 4.50 -9.86
N GLU A 21 -1.93 3.88 -10.45
CA GLU A 21 -2.98 4.61 -11.17
C GLU A 21 -3.72 5.59 -10.24
N SER A 22 -4.02 5.17 -9.01
CA SER A 22 -4.69 6.03 -8.03
C SER A 22 -3.78 7.18 -7.60
N ALA A 23 -2.49 6.92 -7.38
CA ALA A 23 -1.52 7.94 -7.01
C ALA A 23 -1.36 9.00 -8.12
N GLU A 24 -1.26 8.57 -9.37
CA GLU A 24 -1.16 9.46 -10.53
C GLU A 24 -2.39 10.36 -10.66
N ARG A 25 -3.60 9.78 -10.57
CA ARG A 25 -4.86 10.55 -10.61
C ARG A 25 -4.96 11.60 -9.50
N ILE A 26 -4.49 11.27 -8.28
CA ILE A 26 -4.50 12.21 -7.14
C ILE A 26 -3.50 13.34 -7.39
N VAL A 27 -2.30 13.02 -7.88
CA VAL A 27 -1.28 14.03 -8.20
C VAL A 27 -1.77 14.98 -9.29
N ASP A 28 -2.34 14.45 -10.37
CA ASP A 28 -2.91 15.25 -11.47
C ASP A 28 -4.00 16.21 -10.98
N THR A 29 -4.89 15.72 -10.11
CA THR A 29 -5.98 16.53 -9.55
C THR A 29 -5.46 17.62 -8.62
N ALA A 30 -4.47 17.30 -7.78
CA ALA A 30 -3.83 18.26 -6.90
C ALA A 30 -3.03 19.34 -7.67
N GLN A 31 -2.40 18.95 -8.78
CA GLN A 31 -1.67 19.87 -9.64
C GLN A 31 -2.63 20.82 -10.38
N ARG A 32 -3.77 20.32 -10.88
CA ARG A 32 -4.82 21.14 -11.51
C ARG A 32 -5.43 22.17 -10.55
N THR A 33 -5.50 21.85 -9.26
CA THR A 33 -6.00 22.76 -8.22
C THR A 33 -4.94 23.71 -7.68
N GLY A 34 -3.68 23.59 -8.13
CA GLY A 34 -2.59 24.51 -7.77
C GLY A 34 -2.00 24.30 -6.37
N ALA A 35 -2.23 23.14 -5.75
CA ALA A 35 -1.66 22.81 -4.44
C ALA A 35 -0.17 22.44 -4.56
N SER A 36 0.63 22.74 -3.53
CA SER A 36 2.03 22.30 -3.46
C SER A 36 2.11 20.83 -3.03
N ILE A 37 2.74 19.99 -3.85
CA ILE A 37 2.78 18.54 -3.67
C ILE A 37 4.20 18.12 -3.30
N SER A 38 4.32 17.34 -2.23
CA SER A 38 5.46 16.45 -2.03
C SER A 38 5.06 15.13 -2.68
N GLY A 39 5.70 14.75 -3.79
CA GLY A 39 5.28 13.64 -4.66
C GLY A 39 5.09 12.29 -3.93
N PRO A 40 4.63 11.24 -4.64
CA PRO A 40 4.42 9.93 -4.03
C PRO A 40 5.74 9.40 -3.47
N ILE A 41 5.84 9.31 -2.14
CA ILE A 41 7.00 8.76 -1.45
C ILE A 41 6.71 7.27 -1.19
N PRO A 42 7.45 6.34 -1.83
CA PRO A 42 7.26 4.92 -1.59
C PRO A 42 7.71 4.60 -0.16
N LEU A 43 6.83 3.93 0.58
CA LEU A 43 7.16 3.36 1.88
C LEU A 43 7.51 1.88 1.71
N PRO A 44 8.30 1.28 2.62
CA PRO A 44 8.59 -0.14 2.60
C PRO A 44 7.30 -0.98 2.60
N THR A 45 7.26 -2.03 1.77
CA THR A 45 6.14 -2.97 1.72
C THR A 45 6.16 -3.87 2.95
N GLU A 46 5.09 -3.82 3.73
CA GLU A 46 4.85 -4.77 4.82
C GLU A 46 4.45 -6.11 4.18
N LYS A 47 5.24 -7.17 4.41
CA LYS A 47 4.99 -8.53 3.92
C LYS A 47 4.78 -9.45 5.11
N GLU A 48 3.69 -10.22 5.10
CA GLU A 48 3.38 -11.19 6.15
C GLU A 48 3.43 -12.59 5.55
N ILE A 49 4.29 -13.46 6.09
CA ILE A 49 4.42 -14.84 5.62
C ILE A 49 3.69 -15.75 6.60
N VAL A 50 2.63 -16.41 6.14
CA VAL A 50 1.82 -17.32 6.96
C VAL A 50 2.07 -18.76 6.51
N THR A 51 2.51 -19.60 7.46
CA THR A 51 2.68 -21.04 7.24
C THR A 51 1.45 -21.80 7.74
N ILE A 52 0.82 -22.58 6.86
CA ILE A 52 -0.35 -23.42 7.21
C ILE A 52 -0.01 -24.89 6.95
N LEU A 53 -0.55 -25.80 7.77
CA LEU A 53 -0.51 -27.23 7.50
C LEU A 53 -1.50 -27.55 6.37
N ARG A 54 -1.03 -28.26 5.33
CA ARG A 54 -1.89 -28.65 4.22
C ARG A 54 -2.90 -29.74 4.60
N ALA A 55 -2.51 -30.66 5.49
CA ALA A 55 -3.33 -31.79 5.89
C ALA A 55 -4.02 -31.54 7.24
N PRO A 56 -5.28 -31.96 7.41
CA PRO A 56 -6.01 -31.82 8.68
C PRO A 56 -5.49 -32.76 9.78
N HIS A 57 -4.77 -33.83 9.43
CA HIS A 57 -4.23 -34.80 10.39
C HIS A 57 -2.91 -35.43 9.93
N LYS A 58 -2.04 -35.77 10.90
CA LYS A 58 -0.79 -36.56 10.78
C LYS A 58 0.40 -35.90 10.06
N TYR A 59 0.21 -35.15 8.97
CA TYR A 59 1.33 -34.68 8.14
C TYR A 59 1.82 -33.27 8.52
N LYS A 60 2.82 -33.18 9.42
CA LYS A 60 3.42 -31.91 9.89
C LYS A 60 4.43 -31.28 8.91
N ASP A 61 5.01 -32.08 8.04
CA ASP A 61 6.04 -31.65 7.08
C ASP A 61 5.42 -31.12 5.77
N ALA A 62 4.15 -31.46 5.53
CA ALA A 62 3.35 -30.87 4.46
C ALA A 62 2.87 -29.47 4.88
N ARG A 63 3.73 -28.47 4.69
CA ARG A 63 3.45 -27.06 4.98
C ARG A 63 3.29 -26.25 3.70
N GLU A 64 2.36 -25.32 3.71
CA GLU A 64 2.14 -24.36 2.64
C GLU A 64 2.46 -22.96 3.16
N GLN A 65 3.17 -22.18 2.35
CA GLN A 65 3.58 -20.82 2.68
C GLN A 65 2.78 -19.86 1.82
N PHE A 66 2.10 -18.92 2.46
CA PHE A 66 1.39 -17.83 1.79
C PHE A 66 2.04 -16.50 2.17
N GLU A 67 2.07 -15.57 1.21
CA GLU A 67 2.48 -14.17 1.36
C GLU A 67 1.27 -13.26 1.13
#